data_AF-A0A6P9AXG6-F1
#
_entry.id   AF-A0A6P9AXG6-F1
#
_cell.length_a   1.000
_cell.length_b   1.000
_cell.length_c   1.000
_cell.angle_alpha   90.00
_cell.angle_beta   90.00
_cell.angle_gamma   90.00
#
_symmetry.space_group_name_H-M   'P 1'
#
loop_
_entity.id
_entity.type
_entity.pdbx_description
1 polymer ?
#
loop_
_entity_poly.entity_id
_entity_poly.type
_entity_poly.pdbx_seq_one_letter_code
_entity_poly.pdbx_strand_id
1 'polypeptide(L)'
;MYNPVPQLGHLFQELGPGLEEILALEHLGIVTALLGACRKHGAHQPEVLQLLLEAFHCWEPPARQLVCAPLLASVLAYEVYFGEEEEKEQEGATPPALSAVSYHGSLMLQHLLHFADPSLVLGSLAAMPPADLVTLACDPSGSHVFDALLASPSVSKKSRRKVLRQLKVSPRG
;
A
#
# COMPACT_ATOMS: atom_id res chain seq x y z
N MET A 1 21.40 8.31 -24.00
CA MET A 1 20.63 8.18 -22.74
C MET A 1 19.37 7.42 -23.11
N TYR A 2 19.17 6.21 -22.57
CA TYR A 2 17.97 5.41 -22.83
C TYR A 2 16.78 6.09 -22.13
N ASN A 3 15.69 6.35 -22.86
CA ASN A 3 14.44 6.84 -22.28
C ASN A 3 13.48 5.64 -22.11
N PRO A 4 13.30 5.13 -20.88
CA PRO A 4 12.48 3.96 -20.58
C PRO A 4 10.97 4.25 -20.48
N VAL A 5 10.57 5.53 -20.54
CA VAL A 5 9.17 5.95 -20.32
C VAL A 5 8.21 5.35 -21.37
N PRO A 6 8.54 5.31 -22.68
CA PRO A 6 7.67 4.68 -23.67
C PRO A 6 7.45 3.18 -23.41
N GLN A 7 8.49 2.46 -22.99
CA GLN A 7 8.39 1.03 -22.69
C GLN A 7 7.53 0.76 -21.46
N LEU A 8 7.61 1.65 -20.45
CA LEU A 8 6.77 1.57 -19.28
C LEU A 8 5.29 1.77 -19.65
N GLY A 9 4.98 2.72 -20.55
CA GLY A 9 3.63 2.90 -21.10
C GLY A 9 3.09 1.64 -21.81
N HIS A 10 3.91 0.96 -22.60
CA HIS A 10 3.51 -0.31 -23.21
C HIS A 10 3.26 -1.42 -22.19
N LEU A 11 4.08 -1.52 -21.14
CA LEU A 11 3.85 -2.48 -20.06
C LEU A 11 2.50 -2.24 -19.37
N PHE A 12 2.07 -0.99 -19.20
CA PHE A 12 0.74 -0.70 -18.65
C PHE A 12 -0.39 -1.19 -19.53
N GLN A 13 -0.28 -1.02 -20.85
CA GLN A 13 -1.30 -1.47 -21.79
C GLN A 13 -1.47 -2.99 -21.76
N GLU A 14 -0.37 -3.73 -21.62
CA GLU A 14 -0.38 -5.19 -21.59
C GLU A 14 -0.74 -5.76 -20.20
N LEU A 15 -0.18 -5.21 -19.13
CA LEU A 15 -0.34 -5.77 -17.77
C LEU A 15 -1.56 -5.23 -17.04
N GLY A 16 -2.01 -4.00 -17.34
CA GLY A 16 -3.10 -3.33 -16.64
C GLY A 16 -4.37 -4.18 -16.56
N PRO A 17 -4.89 -4.71 -17.69
CA PRO A 17 -6.11 -5.53 -17.70
C PRO A 17 -6.02 -6.83 -16.91
N GLY A 18 -4.81 -7.36 -16.67
CA GLY A 18 -4.57 -8.64 -15.99
C GLY A 18 -3.94 -8.51 -14.61
N LEU A 19 -3.85 -7.30 -14.04
CA LEU A 19 -3.11 -7.08 -12.80
C LEU A 19 -3.70 -7.84 -11.61
N GLU A 20 -5.03 -7.93 -11.53
CA GLU A 20 -5.73 -8.72 -10.53
C GLU A 20 -5.45 -10.22 -10.67
N GLU A 21 -5.45 -10.75 -11.90
CA GLU A 21 -5.10 -12.15 -12.17
C GLU A 21 -3.64 -12.45 -11.80
N ILE A 22 -2.72 -11.51 -12.07
CA ILE A 22 -1.31 -11.62 -11.65
C ILE A 22 -1.20 -11.71 -10.12
N LEU A 23 -1.99 -10.94 -9.38
CA LEU A 23 -2.04 -11.00 -7.92
C LEU A 23 -2.62 -12.33 -7.45
N ALA A 24 -3.72 -12.79 -8.06
CA ALA A 24 -4.37 -14.05 -7.74
C ALA A 24 -3.49 -15.28 -8.02
N LEU A 25 -2.62 -15.22 -9.03
CA LEU A 25 -1.62 -16.24 -9.34
C LEU A 25 -0.34 -16.12 -8.49
N GLU A 26 -0.32 -15.24 -7.48
CA GLU A 26 0.82 -14.97 -6.60
C GLU A 26 2.10 -14.53 -7.33
N HIS A 27 1.97 -13.99 -8.54
CA HIS A 27 3.09 -13.45 -9.32
C HIS A 27 3.47 -12.02 -8.86
N LEU A 28 3.54 -11.82 -7.54
CA LEU A 28 3.70 -10.52 -6.88
C LEU A 28 5.00 -9.80 -7.23
N GLY A 29 6.03 -10.57 -7.63
CA GLY A 29 7.29 -10.04 -8.15
C GLY A 29 7.11 -9.09 -9.34
N ILE A 30 6.15 -9.39 -10.23
CA ILE A 30 5.86 -8.55 -11.41
C ILE A 30 5.33 -7.18 -10.97
N VAL A 31 4.41 -7.17 -10.00
CA VAL A 31 3.82 -5.94 -9.45
C VAL A 31 4.89 -5.10 -8.75
N THR A 32 5.72 -5.71 -7.91
CA THR A 32 6.82 -4.99 -7.24
C THR A 32 7.85 -4.43 -8.23
N ALA A 33 8.18 -5.16 -9.30
CA ALA A 33 9.08 -4.68 -10.34
C ALA A 33 8.49 -3.48 -11.10
N LEU A 34 7.18 -3.52 -11.41
CA LEU A 34 6.48 -2.41 -12.06
C LEU A 34 6.47 -1.15 -11.20
N LEU A 35 6.12 -1.27 -9.91
CA LEU A 35 6.19 -0.16 -8.95
C LEU A 35 7.62 0.39 -8.81
N GLY A 36 8.61 -0.50 -8.78
CA GLY A 36 10.03 -0.15 -8.76
C GLY A 36 10.46 0.65 -9.98
N ALA A 37 10.00 0.28 -11.18
CA ALA A 37 10.25 1.00 -12.41
C ALA A 37 9.61 2.40 -12.40
N CYS A 38 8.35 2.51 -11.98
CA CYS A 38 7.63 3.79 -11.86
C CYS A 38 8.31 4.72 -10.85
N ARG A 39 8.76 4.19 -9.71
CA ARG A 39 9.57 4.91 -8.74
C ARG A 39 10.89 5.39 -9.35
N LYS A 40 11.65 4.50 -9.98
CA LYS A 40 12.99 4.79 -10.52
C LYS A 40 12.96 5.87 -11.61
N HIS A 41 11.89 5.91 -12.40
CA HIS A 41 11.76 6.82 -13.53
C HIS A 41 10.88 8.03 -13.27
N GLY A 42 10.16 8.09 -12.15
CA GLY A 42 9.27 9.21 -11.85
C GLY A 42 8.09 9.32 -12.82
N ALA A 43 7.68 8.22 -13.44
CA ALA A 43 6.68 8.18 -14.51
C ALA A 43 5.58 7.16 -14.19
N HIS A 44 4.37 7.45 -14.64
CA HIS A 44 3.17 6.61 -14.47
C HIS A 44 2.82 6.23 -13.03
N GLN A 45 3.26 7.05 -12.06
CA GLN A 45 3.06 6.78 -10.64
C GLN A 45 1.58 6.87 -10.20
N PRO A 46 0.81 7.90 -10.61
CA PRO A 46 -0.63 7.91 -10.37
C PRO A 46 -1.36 6.71 -11.01
N GLU A 47 -1.00 6.38 -12.25
CA GLU A 47 -1.65 5.34 -13.04
C GLU A 47 -1.42 3.94 -12.44
N VAL A 48 -0.18 3.63 -12.03
CA VAL A 48 0.11 2.35 -11.37
C VAL A 48 -0.52 2.25 -9.99
N LEU A 49 -0.62 3.37 -9.27
CA LEU A 49 -1.29 3.39 -7.98
C LEU A 49 -2.78 3.11 -8.15
N GLN A 50 -3.44 3.77 -9.10
CA GLN A 50 -4.84 3.51 -9.41
C GLN A 50 -5.06 2.04 -9.77
N LEU A 51 -4.31 1.50 -10.75
CA LEU A 51 -4.43 0.10 -11.17
C LEU A 51 -4.23 -0.87 -10.00
N LEU A 52 -3.25 -0.60 -9.14
CA LEU A 52 -3.00 -1.42 -7.96
C LEU A 52 -4.18 -1.36 -6.99
N LEU A 53 -4.73 -0.17 -6.70
CA LEU A 53 -5.88 -0.05 -5.79
C LEU A 53 -7.16 -0.63 -6.38
N GLU A 54 -7.34 -0.59 -7.70
CA GLU A 54 -8.42 -1.27 -8.42
C GLU A 54 -8.29 -2.78 -8.24
N ALA A 55 -7.10 -3.36 -8.44
CA ALA A 55 -6.85 -4.79 -8.27
C ALA A 55 -6.98 -5.29 -6.81
N PHE A 56 -6.92 -4.37 -5.83
CA PHE A 56 -7.19 -4.65 -4.42
C PHE A 56 -8.63 -4.29 -3.99
N HIS A 57 -9.48 -3.89 -4.94
CA HIS A 57 -10.87 -3.46 -4.73
C HIS A 57 -11.04 -2.31 -3.73
N CYS A 58 -10.05 -1.41 -3.68
CA CYS A 58 -10.04 -0.27 -2.76
C CYS A 58 -9.81 1.09 -3.42
N TRP A 59 -9.87 1.16 -4.76
CA TRP A 59 -9.89 2.43 -5.49
C TRP A 59 -11.22 3.16 -5.31
N GLU A 60 -12.33 2.46 -5.49
CA GLU A 60 -13.69 2.97 -5.30
C GLU A 60 -14.46 2.11 -4.29
N PRO A 61 -15.32 2.72 -3.45
CA PRO A 61 -15.45 4.17 -3.21
C PRO A 61 -14.19 4.76 -2.53
N PRO A 62 -13.98 6.09 -2.54
CA PRO A 62 -12.76 6.70 -1.99
C PRO A 62 -12.53 6.43 -0.49
N ALA A 63 -13.60 6.09 0.24
CA ALA A 63 -13.50 5.65 1.63
C ALA A 63 -12.63 4.38 1.80
N ARG A 64 -12.65 3.45 0.83
CA ARG A 64 -11.82 2.23 0.86
C ARG A 64 -10.32 2.54 0.72
N GLN A 65 -9.95 3.68 0.13
CA GLN A 65 -8.54 4.06 -0.02
C GLN A 65 -7.85 4.28 1.34
N LEU A 66 -8.61 4.57 2.41
CA LEU A 66 -8.07 4.70 3.77
C LEU A 66 -7.58 3.37 4.36
N VAL A 67 -7.91 2.23 3.73
CA VAL A 67 -7.46 0.91 4.18
C VAL A 67 -6.52 0.25 3.18
N CYS A 68 -6.01 0.97 2.17
CA CYS A 68 -5.08 0.37 1.20
C CYS A 68 -3.78 -0.15 1.82
N ALA A 69 -3.26 0.48 2.89
CA ALA A 69 -2.02 0.05 3.53
C ALA A 69 -2.11 -1.35 4.17
N PRO A 70 -3.11 -1.67 5.03
CA PRO A 70 -3.25 -3.02 5.55
C PRO A 70 -3.56 -4.05 4.45
N LEU A 71 -4.38 -3.71 3.44
CA LEU A 71 -4.65 -4.59 2.30
C LEU A 71 -3.37 -4.97 1.55
N LEU A 72 -2.54 -3.97 1.22
CA LEU A 72 -1.26 -4.19 0.56
C LEU A 72 -0.29 -4.95 1.47
N ALA A 73 -0.23 -4.63 2.77
CA ALA A 73 0.64 -5.30 3.72
C ALA A 73 0.34 -6.80 3.83
N SER A 74 -0.94 -7.18 3.87
CA SER A 74 -1.35 -8.60 3.91
C SER A 74 -1.43 -9.25 2.52
N VAL A 75 -1.42 -8.45 1.45
CA VAL A 75 -1.74 -8.87 0.07
C VAL A 75 -3.12 -9.55 0.02
N LEU A 76 -4.12 -8.89 0.58
CA LEU A 76 -5.52 -9.33 0.54
C LEU A 76 -6.37 -8.24 -0.11
N ALA A 77 -7.25 -8.63 -1.03
CA ALA A 77 -8.28 -7.73 -1.56
C ALA A 77 -9.27 -7.35 -0.46
N TYR A 78 -9.98 -6.23 -0.66
CA TYR A 78 -10.88 -5.64 0.34
C TYR A 78 -11.84 -6.67 0.96
N GLU A 79 -12.53 -7.44 0.13
CA GLU A 79 -13.55 -8.40 0.56
C GLU A 79 -12.95 -9.55 1.37
N VAL A 80 -11.74 -9.99 1.01
CA VAL A 80 -11.02 -11.05 1.74
C VAL A 80 -10.51 -10.53 3.08
N TYR A 81 -10.05 -9.28 3.12
CA TYR A 81 -9.56 -8.68 4.36
C TYR A 81 -10.69 -8.47 5.37
N PHE A 82 -11.81 -7.85 4.97
CA PHE A 82 -12.94 -7.55 5.84
C PHE A 82 -13.90 -8.73 6.06
N GLY A 83 -13.83 -9.76 5.21
CA GLY A 83 -14.74 -10.89 5.21
C GLY A 83 -16.02 -10.61 4.42
N GLU A 84 -16.51 -11.63 3.71
CA GLU A 84 -17.68 -11.55 2.83
C GLU A 84 -18.99 -11.16 3.57
N GLU A 85 -19.04 -11.33 4.90
CA GLU A 85 -20.23 -11.00 5.72
C GLU A 85 -20.35 -9.49 6.04
N GLU A 86 -19.32 -8.69 5.78
CA GLU A 86 -19.30 -7.23 5.99
C GLU A 86 -19.72 -6.42 4.75
N GLU A 87 -20.39 -7.04 3.77
CA GLU A 87 -20.98 -6.34 2.61
C GLU A 87 -22.11 -5.36 2.97
N LYS A 88 -22.60 -5.40 4.21
CA LYS A 88 -23.46 -4.32 4.70
C LYS A 88 -22.56 -3.13 4.97
N GLU A 89 -22.61 -2.15 4.08
CA GLU A 89 -22.12 -0.77 4.23
C GLU A 89 -22.46 -0.21 5.63
N GLN A 90 -21.74 -0.65 6.65
CA GLN A 90 -21.78 -0.10 7.97
C GLN A 90 -20.60 0.84 8.02
N GLU A 91 -20.89 2.12 7.82
CA GLU A 91 -20.04 3.21 8.26
C GLU A 91 -19.69 2.97 9.74
N GLY A 92 -18.56 2.29 10.00
CA GLY A 92 -18.13 1.92 11.35
C GLY A 92 -17.74 0.47 11.60
N ALA A 93 -17.73 -0.43 10.59
CA ALA A 93 -17.12 -1.74 10.75
C ALA A 93 -15.63 -1.57 11.13
N THR A 94 -15.25 -2.10 12.28
CA THR A 94 -13.86 -2.02 12.73
C THR A 94 -13.04 -2.95 11.86
N PRO A 95 -12.00 -2.45 11.16
CA PRO A 95 -11.18 -3.31 10.32
C PRO A 95 -10.60 -4.45 11.16
N PRO A 96 -10.55 -5.68 10.61
CA PRO A 96 -9.92 -6.78 11.31
C PRO A 96 -8.44 -6.48 11.54
N ALA A 97 -7.89 -7.10 12.59
CA ALA A 97 -6.48 -6.92 12.94
C ALA A 97 -5.58 -7.46 11.82
N LEU A 98 -4.49 -6.73 11.55
CA LEU A 98 -3.47 -7.17 10.62
C LEU A 98 -2.78 -8.42 11.18
N SER A 99 -3.12 -9.60 10.64
CA SER A 99 -2.68 -10.90 11.16
C SER A 99 -1.39 -11.41 10.53
N ALA A 100 -1.09 -10.98 9.30
CA ALA A 100 0.09 -11.38 8.56
C ALA A 100 0.64 -10.20 7.73
N VAL A 101 1.96 -10.19 7.57
CA VAL A 101 2.67 -9.21 6.73
C VAL A 101 3.41 -9.96 5.63
N SER A 102 3.11 -9.62 4.38
CA SER A 102 3.75 -10.16 3.20
C SER A 102 5.05 -9.40 2.90
N TYR A 103 6.07 -10.15 2.48
CA TYR A 103 7.31 -9.59 1.94
C TYR A 103 7.04 -8.67 0.74
N HIS A 104 6.27 -9.17 -0.23
CA HIS A 104 5.95 -8.40 -1.43
C HIS A 104 5.04 -7.22 -1.11
N GLY A 105 4.06 -7.39 -0.22
CA GLY A 105 3.21 -6.31 0.28
C GLY A 105 4.01 -5.17 0.91
N SER A 106 4.98 -5.53 1.75
CA SER A 106 5.91 -4.57 2.37
C SER A 106 6.74 -3.84 1.32
N LEU A 107 7.24 -4.54 0.28
CA LEU A 107 7.97 -3.90 -0.82
C LEU A 107 7.09 -2.96 -1.65
N MET A 108 5.83 -3.32 -1.91
CA MET A 108 4.88 -2.43 -2.60
C MET A 108 4.76 -1.11 -1.83
N LEU A 109 4.50 -1.17 -0.51
CA LEU A 109 4.41 0.00 0.35
C LEU A 109 5.69 0.83 0.35
N GLN A 110 6.86 0.20 0.39
CA GLN A 110 8.15 0.89 0.31
C GLN A 110 8.32 1.67 -1.00
N HIS A 111 7.90 1.10 -2.13
CA HIS A 111 7.94 1.78 -3.43
C HIS A 111 6.96 2.96 -3.47
N LEU A 112 5.72 2.75 -3.03
CA LEU A 112 4.68 3.78 -3.05
C LEU A 112 5.04 4.97 -2.14
N LEU A 113 5.64 4.72 -0.98
CA LEU A 113 6.11 5.79 -0.08
C LEU A 113 7.18 6.69 -0.72
N HIS A 114 7.86 6.23 -1.76
CA HIS A 114 8.86 6.98 -2.52
C HIS A 114 8.32 7.59 -3.82
N PHE A 115 7.02 7.48 -4.09
CA PHE A 115 6.41 8.20 -5.20
C PHE A 115 6.40 9.71 -4.93
N ALA A 116 6.23 10.51 -5.98
CA ALA A 116 6.14 11.96 -5.90
C ALA A 116 4.99 12.40 -4.99
N ASP A 117 3.87 11.66 -5.03
CA ASP A 117 2.74 11.83 -4.12
C ASP A 117 2.38 10.50 -3.40
N PRO A 118 2.84 10.30 -2.15
CA PRO A 118 2.49 9.14 -1.33
C PRO A 118 1.24 9.38 -0.45
N SER A 119 0.43 10.41 -0.73
CA SER A 119 -0.65 10.87 0.17
C SER A 119 -1.67 9.79 0.54
N LEU A 120 -2.09 8.94 -0.41
CA LEU A 120 -3.04 7.85 -0.15
C LEU A 120 -2.47 6.83 0.84
N VAL A 121 -1.24 6.37 0.61
CA VAL A 121 -0.57 5.40 1.50
C VAL A 121 -0.32 6.01 2.88
N LEU A 122 0.09 7.27 2.95
CA LEU A 122 0.26 7.99 4.22
C LEU A 122 -1.07 8.16 4.97
N GLY A 123 -2.15 8.43 4.24
CA GLY A 123 -3.50 8.52 4.78
C GLY A 123 -3.92 7.20 5.42
N SER A 124 -3.70 6.10 4.70
CA SER A 124 -4.04 4.77 5.18
C SER A 124 -3.19 4.32 6.36
N LEU A 125 -1.87 4.48 6.31
CA LEU A 125 -0.98 4.20 7.45
C LEU A 125 -1.36 5.02 8.70
N ALA A 126 -1.82 6.26 8.54
CA ALA A 126 -2.23 7.10 9.66
C ALA A 126 -3.61 6.72 10.24
N ALA A 127 -4.43 6.00 9.46
CA ALA A 127 -5.76 5.52 9.83
C ALA A 127 -5.73 4.09 10.42
N MET A 128 -4.66 3.34 10.20
CA MET A 128 -4.48 2.00 10.78
C MET A 128 -4.58 2.03 12.32
N PRO A 129 -5.23 1.01 12.92
CA PRO A 129 -5.19 0.81 14.36
C PRO A 129 -3.74 0.79 14.89
N PRO A 130 -3.48 1.36 16.09
CA PRO A 130 -2.13 1.35 16.68
C PRO A 130 -1.53 -0.05 16.81
N ALA A 131 -2.35 -1.07 17.12
CA ALA A 131 -1.90 -2.45 17.23
C ALA A 131 -1.39 -2.98 15.88
N ASP A 132 -2.09 -2.71 14.78
CA ASP A 132 -1.69 -3.16 13.44
C ASP A 132 -0.42 -2.45 12.96
N LEU A 133 -0.25 -1.18 13.31
CA LEU A 133 1.00 -0.47 13.04
C LEU A 133 2.17 -1.07 13.82
N VAL A 134 1.94 -1.52 15.05
CA VAL A 134 2.96 -2.25 15.82
C VAL A 134 3.25 -3.60 15.18
N THR A 135 2.24 -4.35 14.76
CA THR A 135 2.43 -5.61 14.00
C THR A 135 3.30 -5.38 12.77
N LEU A 136 2.95 -4.37 11.96
CA LEU A 136 3.73 -4.02 10.77
C LEU A 136 5.17 -3.61 11.13
N ALA A 137 5.36 -2.81 12.19
CA ALA A 137 6.69 -2.33 12.59
C ALA A 137 7.59 -3.43 13.16
N CYS A 138 7.00 -4.45 13.79
CA CYS A 138 7.72 -5.56 14.40
C CYS A 138 7.94 -6.74 13.45
N ASP A 139 7.28 -6.77 12.29
CA ASP A 139 7.51 -7.77 11.26
C ASP A 139 8.87 -7.55 10.55
N PRO A 140 9.65 -8.62 10.25
CA PRO A 140 10.93 -8.49 9.55
C PRO A 140 10.84 -7.73 8.22
N SER A 141 9.80 -7.98 7.41
CA SER A 141 9.59 -7.26 6.14
C SER A 141 8.91 -5.92 6.36
N GLY A 142 7.91 -5.88 7.25
CA GLY A 142 7.11 -4.70 7.53
C GLY A 142 7.92 -3.55 8.16
N SER A 143 8.95 -3.86 8.95
CA SER A 143 9.84 -2.86 9.54
C SER A 143 10.48 -1.93 8.49
N HIS A 144 10.77 -2.45 7.30
CA HIS A 144 11.31 -1.68 6.18
C HIS A 144 10.31 -0.69 5.56
N VAL A 145 9.00 -0.85 5.79
CA VAL A 145 8.00 0.18 5.45
C VAL A 145 8.26 1.46 6.25
N PHE A 146 8.67 1.34 7.52
CA PHE A 146 9.02 2.47 8.36
C PHE A 146 10.37 3.07 7.96
N ASP A 147 11.35 2.26 7.58
CA ASP A 147 12.60 2.77 6.99
C ASP A 147 12.31 3.63 5.76
N ALA A 148 11.44 3.15 4.86
CA ALA A 148 11.02 3.90 3.68
C ALA A 148 10.26 5.18 4.03
N LEU A 149 9.35 5.14 5.01
CA LEU A 149 8.63 6.31 5.51
C LEU A 149 9.58 7.39 6.07
N LEU A 150 10.65 6.97 6.75
CA LEU A 150 11.65 7.84 7.35
C LEU A 150 12.62 8.42 6.30
N ALA A 151 12.99 7.62 5.30
CA ALA A 151 13.95 7.97 4.26
C ALA A 151 13.34 8.74 3.09
N SER A 152 12.04 8.60 2.82
CA SER A 152 11.42 9.16 1.63
C SER A 152 11.46 10.71 1.61
N PRO A 153 11.91 11.31 0.49
CA PRO A 153 12.00 12.76 0.33
C PRO A 153 10.64 13.45 0.09
N SER A 154 9.66 12.73 -0.47
CA SER A 154 8.31 13.26 -0.75
C SER A 154 7.43 13.28 0.50
N VAL A 155 7.80 12.53 1.55
CA VAL A 155 7.06 12.50 2.82
C VAL A 155 7.43 13.69 3.69
N SER A 156 6.48 14.61 3.87
CA SER A 156 6.67 15.76 4.77
C SER A 156 6.89 15.33 6.23
N LYS A 157 7.63 16.15 7.00
CA LYS A 157 7.79 15.95 8.46
C LYS A 157 6.45 15.86 9.20
N LYS A 158 5.43 16.60 8.74
CA LYS A 158 4.09 16.60 9.32
C LYS A 158 3.40 15.25 9.11
N SER A 159 3.39 14.75 7.88
CA SER A 159 2.78 13.46 7.53
C SER A 159 3.49 12.30 8.22
N ARG A 160 4.82 12.29 8.21
CA ARG A 160 5.64 11.31 8.94
C ARG A 160 5.28 11.27 10.43
N ARG A 161 5.20 12.44 11.08
CA ARG A 161 4.82 12.55 12.49
C ARG A 161 3.40 12.05 12.75
N LYS A 162 2.47 12.23 11.81
CA LYS A 162 1.07 11.76 11.94
C LYS A 162 1.05 10.22 12.08
N VAL A 163 1.75 9.50 11.21
CA VAL A 163 1.86 8.04 11.27
C VAL A 163 2.59 7.60 12.56
N LEU A 164 3.79 8.14 12.82
CA LEU A 164 4.61 7.72 13.96
C LEU A 164 3.99 8.01 15.34
N ARG A 165 3.02 8.94 15.42
CA ARG A 165 2.31 9.20 16.67
C ARG A 165 1.41 8.05 17.08
N GLN A 166 0.92 7.25 16.13
CA GLN A 166 0.08 6.10 16.43
C GLN A 166 0.88 4.95 17.08
N LEU A 167 2.19 4.87 16.82
CA LEU A 167 3.11 3.91 17.45
C LEU A 167 3.45 4.26 18.90
N LYS A 168 3.06 5.44 19.40
CA LYS A 168 3.34 5.81 20.78
C LYS A 168 2.47 4.96 21.70
N VAL A 169 3.08 3.96 22.30
CA VAL A 169 2.50 3.18 23.39
C VAL A 169 2.13 4.17 24.51
N SER A 170 0.83 4.28 24.83
CA SER A 170 0.43 4.94 26.07
C SER A 170 1.11 4.17 27.22
N PRO A 171 1.82 4.83 28.15
CA PRO A 171 2.46 4.12 29.26
C PRO A 171 1.36 3.33 29.97
N ARG A 172 1.50 2.00 30.01
CA ARG A 172 0.62 1.17 30.83
C ARG A 172 0.81 1.67 32.26
N GLY A 173 -0.24 2.27 32.81
CA GLY A 173 -0.33 2.60 34.23
C GLY A 173 -0.43 1.35 35.07
#